data_AF-A0A8J7RN14-F1
#
_entry.id   AF-A0A8J7RN14-F1
#
_cell.length_a   1.000
_cell.length_b   1.000
_cell.length_c   1.000
_cell.angle_alpha   90.00
_cell.angle_beta   90.00
_cell.angle_gamma   90.00
#
_symmetry.space_group_name_H-M   'P 1'
#
loop_
_entity.id
_entity.type
_entity.pdbx_description
1 polymer ?
#
loop_
_entity_poly.entity_id
_entity_poly.type
_entity_poly.pdbx_seq_one_letter_code
_entity_poly.pdbx_strand_id
1 'polypeptide(L)'
;ADFPRAKAVIDVVYNPLRTDLLQRAASLGIPCSGGLYMLVTQAILAAEHFFDTKIPAEKAESIYRQILTSKENIVLIGMPASGKTTVGTLLSKSLSRPFYDSDLLAAEKAGRSIPEIFRTDGEAAFRALETEVLADCAGKTGAVIATGGGAVLNPENIRYLKKNGRVYFLDRPVEALIPTADRPTASSREAIFRRYEERYPLYHQSCDKKIDASGSAEEVLEAVKEDFFHENFGA
;
A
#
# COMPACT_ATOMS: atom_id res chain seq x y z
N ALA A 1 -26.10 -13.34 -6.34
CA ALA A 1 -25.60 -11.95 -6.39
C ALA A 1 -26.77 -11.04 -6.68
N ASP A 2 -26.93 -9.97 -5.91
CA ASP A 2 -28.14 -9.11 -5.95
C ASP A 2 -28.26 -8.28 -7.24
N PHE A 3 -27.17 -8.11 -7.98
CA PHE A 3 -27.14 -7.38 -9.25
C PHE A 3 -26.39 -8.18 -10.34
N PRO A 4 -26.98 -9.28 -10.87
CA PRO A 4 -26.29 -10.20 -11.78
C PRO A 4 -25.97 -9.60 -13.16
N ARG A 5 -26.49 -8.41 -13.47
CA ARG A 5 -26.27 -7.70 -14.75
C ARG A 5 -25.56 -6.35 -14.56
N ALA A 6 -24.96 -6.10 -13.40
CA ALA A 6 -24.22 -4.87 -13.15
C ALA A 6 -23.08 -4.72 -14.17
N LYS A 7 -23.04 -3.60 -14.89
CA LYS A 7 -22.02 -3.28 -15.90
C LYS A 7 -20.98 -2.26 -15.42
N ALA A 8 -21.34 -1.46 -14.43
CA ALA A 8 -20.46 -0.48 -13.81
C ALA A 8 -20.94 -0.18 -12.39
N VAL A 9 -20.02 0.29 -11.53
CA VAL A 9 -20.32 0.76 -10.18
C VAL A 9 -19.74 2.16 -10.00
N ILE A 10 -20.59 3.11 -9.61
CA ILE A 10 -20.16 4.46 -9.26
C ILE A 10 -20.48 4.65 -7.78
N ASP A 11 -19.45 4.96 -7.00
CA ASP A 11 -19.60 5.33 -5.60
C ASP A 11 -19.36 6.84 -5.48
N VAL A 12 -20.28 7.53 -4.80
CA VAL A 12 -20.16 8.98 -4.54
C VAL A 12 -19.30 9.28 -3.30
N VAL A 13 -18.89 8.23 -2.56
CA VAL A 13 -17.94 8.32 -1.47
C VAL A 13 -16.51 8.44 -2.03
N TYR A 14 -15.75 9.38 -1.49
CA TYR A 14 -14.38 9.69 -1.91
C TYR A 14 -13.32 9.41 -0.83
N ASN A 15 -13.75 9.06 0.37
CA ASN A 15 -12.89 8.70 1.49
C ASN A 15 -13.43 7.42 2.15
N PRO A 16 -12.74 6.28 2.05
CA PRO A 16 -11.44 6.09 1.39
C PRO A 16 -11.50 6.22 -0.14
N LEU A 17 -10.35 6.30 -0.81
CA LEU A 17 -10.25 6.36 -2.28
C LEU A 17 -10.92 5.17 -2.97
N ARG A 18 -10.82 3.99 -2.35
CA ARG A 18 -11.41 2.73 -2.83
C ARG A 18 -12.24 2.12 -1.70
N THR A 19 -13.54 2.38 -1.72
CA THR A 19 -14.50 1.85 -0.72
C THR A 19 -14.64 0.34 -0.83
N ASP A 20 -15.25 -0.29 0.18
CA ASP A 20 -15.54 -1.73 0.13
C ASP A 20 -16.45 -2.10 -1.05
N LEU A 21 -17.34 -1.19 -1.47
CA LEU A 21 -18.17 -1.36 -2.67
C LEU A 21 -17.31 -1.39 -3.94
N LEU A 22 -16.38 -0.44 -4.08
CA LEU A 22 -15.48 -0.38 -5.24
C LEU A 22 -14.52 -1.57 -5.28
N GLN A 23 -13.95 -1.96 -4.14
CA GLN A 23 -13.05 -3.13 -4.09
C GLN A 23 -13.78 -4.42 -4.48
N ARG A 24 -15.04 -4.59 -4.06
CA ARG A 24 -15.87 -5.74 -4.48
C ARG A 24 -16.15 -5.69 -5.98
N ALA A 25 -16.52 -4.53 -6.53
CA ALA A 25 -16.75 -4.36 -7.97
C ALA A 25 -15.49 -4.72 -8.78
N ALA A 26 -14.34 -4.19 -8.38
CA ALA A 26 -13.04 -4.49 -9.00
C ALA A 26 -12.70 -5.99 -8.93
N SER A 27 -12.96 -6.66 -7.81
CA SER A 27 -12.73 -8.11 -7.67
C SER A 27 -13.59 -8.97 -8.61
N LEU A 28 -14.71 -8.42 -9.08
CA LEU A 28 -15.59 -9.06 -10.06
C LEU A 28 -15.29 -8.62 -11.50
N GLY A 29 -14.26 -7.81 -11.72
CA GLY A 29 -13.93 -7.24 -13.02
C GLY A 29 -14.97 -6.23 -13.53
N ILE A 30 -15.81 -5.70 -12.64
CA ILE A 30 -16.82 -4.69 -12.99
C ILE A 30 -16.13 -3.32 -12.95
N PRO A 31 -16.13 -2.54 -14.06
CA PRO A 31 -15.61 -1.18 -14.08
C PRO A 31 -16.21 -0.35 -12.95
N CYS A 32 -15.36 0.36 -12.20
CA CYS A 32 -15.82 1.15 -11.07
C CYS A 32 -15.08 2.48 -10.91
N SER A 33 -15.77 3.49 -10.40
CA SER A 33 -15.20 4.81 -10.12
C SER A 33 -15.71 5.36 -8.80
N GLY A 34 -14.84 6.03 -8.04
CA GLY A 34 -15.15 6.63 -6.75
C GLY A 34 -15.51 8.11 -6.82
N GLY A 35 -15.87 8.67 -5.67
CA GLY A 35 -16.43 10.02 -5.60
C GLY A 35 -15.44 11.16 -5.79
N LEU A 36 -14.12 10.88 -5.77
CA LEU A 36 -13.10 11.93 -5.84
C LEU A 36 -13.18 12.72 -7.16
N TYR A 37 -13.36 12.04 -8.28
CA TYR A 37 -13.49 12.69 -9.59
C TYR A 37 -14.71 13.61 -9.62
N MET A 38 -15.86 13.10 -9.14
CA MET A 38 -17.10 13.88 -9.01
C MET A 38 -16.88 15.16 -8.18
N LEU A 39 -16.19 15.08 -7.04
CA LEU A 39 -15.92 16.26 -6.22
C LEU A 39 -15.07 17.31 -6.94
N VAL A 40 -14.07 16.86 -7.70
CA VAL A 40 -13.23 17.77 -8.50
C VAL A 40 -14.06 18.46 -9.57
N THR A 41 -14.90 17.70 -10.29
CA THR A 41 -15.80 18.26 -11.30
C THR A 41 -16.81 19.24 -10.70
N GLN A 42 -17.36 18.94 -9.51
CA GLN A 42 -18.27 19.86 -8.80
C GLN A 42 -17.58 21.18 -8.43
N ALA A 43 -16.36 21.12 -7.89
CA ALA A 43 -15.59 22.32 -7.56
C ALA A 43 -15.30 23.18 -8.80
N ILE A 44 -15.01 22.53 -9.93
CA ILE A 44 -14.78 23.22 -11.21
C ILE A 44 -16.05 23.90 -11.70
N LEU A 45 -17.18 23.19 -11.74
CA LEU A 45 -18.45 23.80 -12.14
C LEU A 45 -18.83 24.98 -11.24
N ALA A 46 -18.65 24.86 -9.94
CA ALA A 46 -18.88 25.96 -9.00
C ALA A 46 -17.97 27.17 -9.31
N ALA A 47 -16.68 26.93 -9.60
CA ALA A 47 -15.75 27.99 -10.00
C ALA A 47 -16.13 28.63 -11.34
N GLU A 48 -16.55 27.84 -12.34
CA GLU A 48 -17.03 28.37 -13.61
C GLU A 48 -18.21 29.33 -13.41
N HIS A 49 -19.18 28.92 -12.60
CA HIS A 49 -20.36 29.74 -12.29
C HIS A 49 -20.01 31.01 -11.50
N PHE A 50 -19.09 30.92 -10.54
CA PHE A 50 -18.72 32.05 -9.69
C PHE A 50 -17.88 33.09 -10.43
N PHE A 51 -16.96 32.66 -11.30
CA PHE A 51 -16.04 33.54 -12.02
C PHE A 51 -16.49 33.84 -13.46
N ASP A 52 -17.66 33.37 -13.87
CA ASP A 52 -18.20 33.47 -15.24
C ASP A 52 -17.15 33.10 -16.31
N THR A 53 -16.48 31.96 -16.08
CA THR A 53 -15.38 31.49 -16.92
C THR A 53 -15.52 30.01 -17.23
N LYS A 54 -14.93 29.55 -18.33
CA LYS A 54 -14.88 28.14 -18.68
C LYS A 54 -13.52 27.54 -18.35
N ILE A 55 -13.54 26.41 -17.68
CA ILE A 55 -12.36 25.65 -17.29
C ILE A 55 -12.26 24.43 -18.22
N PRO A 56 -11.17 24.28 -18.99
CA PRO A 56 -10.99 23.13 -19.86
C PRO A 56 -11.05 21.80 -19.09
N ALA A 57 -11.64 20.77 -19.70
CA ALA A 57 -11.74 19.43 -19.10
C ALA A 57 -10.36 18.83 -18.75
N GLU A 58 -9.33 19.13 -19.54
CA GLU A 58 -7.94 18.74 -19.29
C GLU A 58 -7.43 19.27 -17.94
N LYS A 59 -7.87 20.46 -17.53
CA LYS A 59 -7.53 21.02 -16.22
C LYS A 59 -8.23 20.27 -15.09
N ALA A 60 -9.43 19.75 -15.32
CA ALA A 60 -10.14 18.89 -14.37
C ALA A 60 -9.39 17.58 -14.11
N GLU A 61 -8.96 16.93 -15.19
CA GLU A 61 -8.19 15.70 -15.10
C GLU A 61 -6.86 15.93 -14.37
N SER A 62 -6.14 17.01 -14.72
CA SER A 62 -4.89 17.37 -14.05
C SER A 62 -5.07 17.60 -12.55
N ILE A 63 -6.10 18.35 -12.13
CA ILE A 63 -6.40 18.59 -10.71
C ILE A 63 -6.76 17.28 -10.00
N TYR A 64 -7.60 16.45 -10.63
CA TYR A 64 -7.96 15.14 -10.08
C TYR A 64 -6.74 14.28 -9.83
N ARG A 65 -5.86 14.15 -10.82
CA ARG A 65 -4.62 13.36 -10.78
C ARG A 65 -3.66 13.86 -9.70
N GLN A 66 -3.53 15.17 -9.55
CA GLN A 66 -2.74 15.79 -8.46
C GLN A 66 -3.31 15.44 -7.08
N ILE A 67 -4.63 15.58 -6.89
CA ILE A 67 -5.27 15.27 -5.61
C ILE A 67 -5.18 13.76 -5.31
N LEU A 68 -5.43 12.90 -6.30
CA LEU A 68 -5.28 11.45 -6.16
C LEU A 68 -3.86 11.09 -5.72
N THR A 69 -2.85 11.59 -6.44
CA THR A 69 -1.44 11.36 -6.12
C THR A 69 -1.10 11.81 -4.71
N SER A 70 -1.55 13.01 -4.31
CA SER A 70 -1.26 13.53 -2.97
C SER A 70 -1.88 12.68 -1.85
N LYS A 71 -3.05 12.09 -2.09
CA LYS A 71 -3.81 11.30 -1.09
C LYS A 71 -3.47 9.82 -1.08
N GLU A 72 -3.03 9.24 -2.19
CA GLU A 72 -2.79 7.80 -2.32
C GLU A 72 -1.54 7.38 -1.56
N ASN A 73 -1.66 6.45 -0.63
CA ASN A 73 -0.53 5.90 0.11
C ASN A 73 0.34 5.00 -0.80
N ILE A 74 1.64 4.98 -0.53
CA ILE A 74 2.57 4.00 -1.10
C ILE A 74 2.80 2.93 -0.04
N VAL A 75 2.36 1.70 -0.31
CA VAL A 75 2.46 0.59 0.63
C VAL A 75 3.51 -0.39 0.14
N LEU A 76 4.50 -0.72 0.97
CA LEU A 76 5.58 -1.65 0.66
C LEU A 76 5.35 -2.96 1.39
N ILE A 77 5.18 -4.05 0.64
CA ILE A 77 5.11 -5.44 1.13
C ILE A 77 6.31 -6.24 0.62
N GLY A 78 6.61 -7.36 1.28
CA GLY A 78 7.69 -8.26 0.90
C GLY A 78 8.35 -8.89 2.11
N MET A 79 9.24 -9.85 1.86
CA MET A 79 9.89 -10.63 2.92
C MET A 79 10.67 -9.76 3.91
N PRO A 80 10.84 -10.18 5.18
CA PRO A 80 11.79 -9.55 6.09
C PRO A 80 13.16 -9.40 5.43
N ALA A 81 13.86 -8.30 5.70
CA ALA A 81 15.13 -7.94 5.04
C ALA A 81 15.06 -7.61 3.53
N SER A 82 13.87 -7.51 2.93
CA SER A 82 13.73 -7.08 1.52
C SER A 82 14.03 -5.59 1.26
N GLY A 83 14.28 -4.80 2.31
CA GLY A 83 14.63 -3.38 2.19
C GLY A 83 13.46 -2.39 2.34
N LYS A 84 12.26 -2.85 2.73
CA LYS A 84 11.06 -1.99 2.90
C LYS A 84 11.29 -0.74 3.75
N THR A 85 11.90 -0.87 4.92
CA THR A 85 12.15 0.28 5.81
C THR A 85 13.14 1.26 5.18
N THR A 86 14.19 0.76 4.52
CA THR A 86 15.18 1.60 3.82
C THR A 86 14.55 2.35 2.65
N VAL A 87 13.92 1.63 1.72
CA VAL A 87 13.25 2.22 0.54
C VAL A 87 12.11 3.15 0.98
N GLY A 88 11.34 2.76 2.00
CA GLY A 88 10.25 3.56 2.55
C GLY A 88 10.74 4.89 3.15
N THR A 89 11.87 4.86 3.85
CA THR A 89 12.52 6.09 4.37
C THR A 89 12.99 6.99 3.24
N LEU A 90 13.59 6.42 2.19
CA LEU A 90 14.01 7.18 1.01
C LEU A 90 12.82 7.80 0.27
N LEU A 91 11.75 7.04 0.04
CA LEU A 91 10.50 7.51 -0.55
C LEU A 91 9.90 8.66 0.25
N SER A 92 9.83 8.49 1.56
CA SER A 92 9.31 9.51 2.48
C SER A 92 10.08 10.82 2.37
N LYS A 93 11.42 10.77 2.38
CA LYS A 93 12.27 11.96 2.21
C LYS A 93 12.14 12.58 0.82
N SER A 94 12.22 11.75 -0.24
CA SER A 94 12.17 12.22 -1.62
C SER A 94 10.83 12.87 -1.98
N LEU A 95 9.73 12.35 -1.42
CA LEU A 95 8.37 12.80 -1.72
C LEU A 95 7.79 13.74 -0.65
N SER A 96 8.54 14.03 0.42
CA SER A 96 8.06 14.78 1.60
C SER A 96 6.78 14.21 2.20
N ARG A 97 6.74 12.88 2.35
CA ARG A 97 5.58 12.13 2.86
C ARG A 97 5.86 11.54 4.24
N PRO A 98 4.88 11.44 5.14
CA PRO A 98 5.04 10.70 6.40
C PRO A 98 5.40 9.23 6.14
N PHE A 99 6.31 8.69 6.94
CA PHE A 99 6.68 7.27 6.92
C PHE A 99 6.12 6.55 8.13
N TYR A 100 5.52 5.38 7.91
CA TYR A 100 5.03 4.49 8.96
C TYR A 100 5.58 3.08 8.72
N ASP A 101 6.25 2.52 9.72
CA ASP A 101 6.67 1.12 9.72
C ASP A 101 5.75 0.35 10.69
N SER A 102 4.97 -0.61 10.18
CA SER A 102 3.96 -1.28 11.00
C SER A 102 4.57 -2.13 12.12
N ASP A 103 5.78 -2.68 11.93
CA ASP A 103 6.45 -3.47 12.98
C ASP A 103 6.91 -2.56 14.12
N LEU A 104 7.42 -1.36 13.81
CA LEU A 104 7.77 -0.35 14.82
C LEU A 104 6.52 0.12 15.57
N LEU A 105 5.45 0.46 14.85
CA LEU A 105 4.20 0.91 15.44
C LEU A 105 3.54 -0.17 16.31
N ALA A 106 3.63 -1.44 15.92
CA ALA A 106 3.13 -2.54 16.73
C ALA A 106 3.93 -2.69 18.04
N ALA A 107 5.26 -2.58 17.98
CA ALA A 107 6.11 -2.62 19.17
C ALA A 107 5.84 -1.42 20.10
N GLU A 108 5.69 -0.22 19.54
CA GLU A 108 5.35 1.00 20.28
C GLU A 108 3.97 0.87 20.96
N LYS A 109 2.96 0.40 20.22
CA LYS A 109 1.60 0.21 20.74
C LYS A 109 1.53 -0.85 21.85
N ALA A 110 2.33 -1.91 21.74
CA ALA A 110 2.42 -2.95 22.76
C ALA A 110 3.29 -2.56 23.96
N GLY A 111 4.13 -1.53 23.84
CA GLY A 111 5.12 -1.14 24.85
C GLY A 111 6.25 -2.15 25.06
N ARG A 112 6.42 -3.11 24.13
CA ARG A 112 7.42 -4.20 24.21
C ARG A 112 7.80 -4.70 22.82
N SER A 113 8.92 -5.42 22.74
CA SER A 113 9.45 -5.90 21.47
C SER A 113 8.58 -7.01 20.84
N ILE A 114 8.56 -7.10 19.51
CA ILE A 114 7.85 -8.17 18.80
C ILE A 114 8.25 -9.57 19.32
N PRO A 115 9.54 -9.93 19.46
CA PRO A 115 9.93 -11.23 20.02
C PRO A 115 9.34 -11.51 21.41
N GLU A 116 9.21 -10.48 22.25
CA GLU A 116 8.59 -10.62 23.56
C GLU A 116 7.10 -10.91 23.46
N ILE A 117 6.37 -10.22 22.58
CA ILE A 117 4.94 -10.49 22.31
C ILE A 117 4.76 -11.94 21.87
N PHE A 118 5.56 -12.42 20.91
CA PHE A 118 5.51 -13.81 20.47
C PHE A 118 5.78 -14.81 21.60
N ARG A 119 6.72 -14.51 22.51
CA ARG A 119 7.07 -15.40 23.63
C ARG A 119 5.99 -15.45 24.71
N THR A 120 5.33 -14.33 24.98
CA THR A 120 4.42 -14.17 26.14
C THR A 120 2.96 -14.37 25.77
N ASP A 121 2.53 -13.86 24.62
CA ASP A 121 1.13 -13.85 24.19
C ASP A 121 0.88 -14.76 22.98
N GLY A 122 1.95 -15.18 22.30
CA GLY A 122 1.89 -16.04 21.13
C GLY A 122 1.64 -15.30 19.81
N GLU A 123 1.73 -16.05 18.71
CA GLU A 123 1.58 -15.49 17.36
C GLU A 123 0.19 -14.93 17.09
N ALA A 124 -0.87 -15.58 17.57
CA ALA A 124 -2.24 -15.14 17.34
C ALA A 124 -2.50 -13.72 17.88
N ALA A 125 -1.97 -13.40 19.07
CA ALA A 125 -2.06 -12.07 19.66
C ALA A 125 -1.30 -11.03 18.85
N PHE A 126 -0.07 -11.36 18.40
CA PHE A 126 0.68 -10.48 17.52
C PHE A 126 -0.05 -10.24 16.19
N ARG A 127 -0.67 -11.25 15.59
CA ARG A 127 -1.43 -11.10 14.34
C ARG A 127 -2.64 -10.20 14.50
N ALA A 128 -3.35 -10.29 15.62
CA ALA A 128 -4.45 -9.37 15.92
C ALA A 128 -3.96 -7.92 16.03
N LEU A 129 -2.86 -7.69 16.75
CA LEU A 129 -2.22 -6.38 16.86
C LEU A 129 -1.70 -5.85 15.50
N GLU A 130 -1.08 -6.72 14.69
CA GLU A 130 -0.61 -6.39 13.34
C GLU A 130 -1.78 -5.92 12.47
N THR A 131 -2.93 -6.60 12.50
CA THR A 131 -4.14 -6.18 11.77
C THR A 131 -4.66 -4.84 12.25
N GLU A 132 -4.70 -4.60 13.56
CA GLU A 132 -5.14 -3.31 14.13
C GLU A 132 -4.24 -2.16 13.66
N VAL A 133 -2.93 -2.32 13.78
CA VAL A 133 -1.94 -1.31 13.36
C VAL A 133 -2.00 -1.06 11.84
N LEU A 134 -2.16 -2.12 11.04
CA LEU A 134 -2.29 -1.96 9.59
C LEU A 134 -3.59 -1.27 9.18
N ALA A 135 -4.69 -1.48 9.91
CA ALA A 135 -5.92 -0.73 9.70
C ALA A 135 -5.74 0.77 10.02
N ASP A 136 -5.05 1.10 11.12
CA ASP A 136 -4.72 2.48 11.50
C ASP A 136 -3.83 3.17 10.44
N CYS A 137 -2.81 2.45 9.94
CA CYS A 137 -1.92 2.91 8.87
C CYS A 137 -2.68 3.09 7.55
N ALA A 138 -3.55 2.16 7.19
CA ALA A 138 -4.36 2.23 5.97
C ALA A 138 -5.31 3.42 5.96
N GLY A 139 -5.76 3.88 7.14
CA GLY A 139 -6.58 5.09 7.30
C GLY A 139 -5.82 6.40 7.06
N LYS A 140 -4.49 6.38 6.99
CA LYS A 140 -3.70 7.57 6.63
C LYS A 140 -3.90 7.93 5.15
N THR A 141 -3.53 9.16 4.79
CA THR A 141 -3.52 9.63 3.40
C THR A 141 -2.17 10.23 3.08
N GLY A 142 -1.69 9.99 1.88
CA GLY A 142 -0.45 10.56 1.38
C GLY A 142 0.81 10.04 2.07
N ALA A 143 0.75 8.84 2.64
CA ALA A 143 1.83 8.27 3.44
C ALA A 143 2.63 7.20 2.69
N VAL A 144 3.84 6.92 3.18
CA VAL A 144 4.61 5.73 2.83
C VAL A 144 4.52 4.75 3.98
N ILE A 145 4.08 3.51 3.71
CA ILE A 145 3.81 2.49 4.72
C ILE A 145 4.68 1.28 4.42
N ALA A 146 5.61 0.93 5.29
CA ALA A 146 6.31 -0.36 5.26
C ALA A 146 5.58 -1.35 6.17
N THR A 147 5.25 -2.53 5.65
CA THR A 147 4.56 -3.56 6.44
C THR A 147 5.54 -4.56 7.06
N GLY A 148 5.09 -5.26 8.10
CA GLY A 148 5.72 -6.49 8.55
C GLY A 148 5.68 -7.56 7.47
N GLY A 149 6.65 -8.48 7.50
CA GLY A 149 6.72 -9.57 6.51
C GLY A 149 5.61 -10.61 6.65
N GLY A 150 4.76 -10.52 7.68
CA GLY A 150 3.60 -11.38 7.86
C GLY A 150 2.27 -10.73 7.44
N ALA A 151 2.29 -9.46 7.02
CA ALA A 151 1.07 -8.70 6.73
C ALA A 151 0.16 -9.39 5.69
N VAL A 152 0.74 -10.08 4.70
CA VAL A 152 0.01 -10.81 3.64
C VAL A 152 -0.68 -12.10 4.12
N LEU A 153 -0.37 -12.59 5.32
CA LEU A 153 -0.96 -13.83 5.85
C LEU A 153 -2.43 -13.65 6.22
N ASN A 154 -2.85 -12.43 6.55
CA ASN A 154 -4.25 -12.07 6.73
C ASN A 154 -4.73 -11.23 5.53
N PRO A 155 -5.59 -11.77 4.64
CA PRO A 155 -6.12 -11.03 3.49
C PRO A 155 -6.83 -9.72 3.85
N GLU A 156 -7.35 -9.63 5.08
CA GLU A 156 -8.00 -8.42 5.58
C GLU A 156 -7.03 -7.23 5.65
N ASN A 157 -5.77 -7.47 5.99
CA ASN A 157 -4.73 -6.43 6.03
C ASN A 157 -4.55 -5.80 4.65
N ILE A 158 -4.49 -6.63 3.61
CA ILE A 158 -4.33 -6.17 2.22
C ILE A 158 -5.57 -5.41 1.77
N ARG A 159 -6.77 -5.87 2.16
CA ARG A 159 -8.02 -5.15 1.90
C ARG A 159 -7.99 -3.75 2.50
N TYR A 160 -7.53 -3.60 3.75
CA TYR A 160 -7.37 -2.29 4.39
C TYR A 160 -6.36 -1.43 3.63
N LEU A 161 -5.16 -1.93 3.39
CA LEU A 161 -4.08 -1.19 2.73
C LEU A 161 -4.48 -0.68 1.34
N LYS A 162 -5.27 -1.47 0.59
CA LYS A 162 -5.80 -1.08 -0.73
C LYS A 162 -6.92 -0.02 -0.68
N LYS A 163 -7.46 0.35 0.48
CA LYS A 163 -8.51 1.39 0.58
C LYS A 163 -7.98 2.75 0.15
N ASN A 164 -6.80 3.12 0.61
CA ASN A 164 -6.15 4.39 0.29
C ASN A 164 -4.77 4.23 -0.33
N GLY A 165 -4.26 3.00 -0.44
CA GLY A 165 -2.90 2.75 -0.89
C GLY A 165 -2.80 1.94 -2.17
N ARG A 166 -1.68 2.14 -2.85
CA ARG A 166 -1.16 1.22 -3.86
C ARG A 166 -0.10 0.32 -3.25
N VAL A 167 -0.21 -0.97 -3.50
CA VAL A 167 0.60 -2.00 -2.86
C VAL A 167 1.74 -2.45 -3.79
N TYR A 168 2.97 -2.17 -3.38
CA TYR A 168 4.20 -2.54 -4.06
C TYR A 168 4.86 -3.73 -3.36
N PHE A 169 5.05 -4.83 -4.09
CA PHE A 169 5.86 -5.95 -3.62
C PHE A 169 7.32 -5.72 -4.01
N LEU A 170 8.19 -5.55 -3.00
CA LEU A 170 9.64 -5.52 -3.16
C LEU A 170 10.16 -6.97 -3.25
N ASP A 171 10.32 -7.44 -4.48
CA ASP A 171 10.73 -8.79 -4.84
C ASP A 171 12.24 -8.92 -4.77
N ARG A 172 12.75 -9.35 -3.62
CA ARG A 172 14.18 -9.57 -3.39
C ARG A 172 14.46 -11.07 -3.37
N PRO A 173 15.46 -11.57 -4.14
CA PRO A 173 15.76 -12.99 -4.22
C PRO A 173 16.11 -13.55 -2.84
N VAL A 174 15.62 -14.76 -2.56
CA VAL A 174 15.75 -15.41 -1.24
C VAL A 174 17.22 -15.54 -0.81
N GLU A 175 18.14 -15.74 -1.75
CA GLU A 175 19.57 -15.82 -1.52
C GLU A 175 20.12 -14.54 -0.87
N ALA A 176 19.56 -13.38 -1.25
CA ALA A 176 19.93 -12.07 -0.71
C ALA A 176 19.21 -11.71 0.60
N LEU A 177 18.29 -12.57 1.06
CA LEU A 177 17.60 -12.45 2.36
C LEU A 177 18.28 -13.30 3.44
N ILE A 178 19.12 -14.26 3.04
CA ILE A 178 19.77 -15.18 3.98
C ILE A 178 20.87 -14.43 4.76
N PRO A 179 20.90 -14.59 6.09
CA PRO A 179 21.93 -14.03 6.96
C PRO A 179 23.32 -14.47 6.50
N THR A 180 24.25 -13.54 6.38
CA THR A 180 25.69 -13.84 6.28
C THR A 180 26.33 -13.77 7.67
N ALA A 181 27.59 -14.21 7.81
CA ALA A 181 28.33 -14.12 9.07
C ALA A 181 28.34 -12.69 9.65
N ASP A 182 28.27 -11.68 8.79
CA ASP A 182 28.28 -10.25 9.14
C ASP A 182 26.89 -9.66 9.45
N ARG A 183 25.82 -10.45 9.25
CA ARG A 183 24.43 -10.04 9.52
C ARG A 183 23.64 -11.21 10.12
N PRO A 184 23.94 -11.62 11.36
CA PRO A 184 23.28 -12.77 11.98
C PRO A 184 21.78 -12.49 12.18
N THR A 185 20.95 -13.51 11.93
CA THR A 185 19.54 -13.50 12.34
C THR A 185 19.24 -14.72 13.19
N ALA A 186 18.17 -14.64 13.99
CA ALA A 186 17.73 -15.74 14.83
C ALA A 186 17.09 -16.92 14.06
N SER A 187 16.90 -16.82 12.74
CA SER A 187 16.24 -17.86 11.93
C SER A 187 17.25 -18.64 11.09
N SER A 188 17.09 -19.96 10.99
CA SER A 188 17.92 -20.79 10.11
C SER A 188 17.63 -20.50 8.63
N ARG A 189 18.58 -20.85 7.75
CA ARG A 189 18.46 -20.72 6.30
C ARG A 189 17.21 -21.43 5.80
N GLU A 190 16.98 -22.66 6.25
CA GLU A 190 15.83 -23.51 5.86
C GLU A 190 14.50 -22.87 6.28
N ALA A 191 14.45 -22.25 7.47
CA ALA A 191 13.26 -21.56 7.94
C ALA A 191 12.92 -20.33 7.09
N ILE A 192 13.93 -19.61 6.59
CA ILE A 192 13.75 -18.47 5.69
C ILE A 192 13.24 -18.95 4.33
N PHE A 193 13.83 -19.99 3.75
CA PHE A 193 13.36 -20.58 2.50
C PHE A 193 11.91 -21.04 2.59
N ARG A 194 11.55 -21.80 3.63
CA ARG A 194 10.16 -22.25 3.82
C ARG A 194 9.19 -21.08 3.89
N ARG A 195 9.49 -20.05 4.69
CA ARG A 195 8.65 -18.83 4.78
C ARG A 195 8.56 -18.09 3.45
N TYR A 196 9.66 -18.06 2.68
CA TYR A 196 9.68 -17.45 1.36
C TYR A 196 8.71 -18.18 0.43
N GLU A 197 8.83 -19.50 0.31
CA GLU A 197 7.96 -20.32 -0.54
C GLU A 197 6.48 -20.20 -0.15
N GLU A 198 6.18 -20.20 1.16
CA GLU A 198 4.81 -20.05 1.67
C GLU A 198 4.21 -18.66 1.35
N ARG A 199 5.02 -17.59 1.44
CA ARG A 199 4.53 -16.21 1.34
C ARG A 199 4.65 -15.60 -0.05
N TYR A 200 5.54 -16.10 -0.91
CA TYR A 200 5.77 -15.56 -2.25
C TYR A 200 4.48 -15.46 -3.09
N PRO A 201 3.63 -16.51 -3.17
CA PRO A 201 2.37 -16.43 -3.91
C PRO A 201 1.43 -15.37 -3.33
N LEU A 202 1.43 -15.20 -2.00
CA LEU A 202 0.59 -14.21 -1.32
C LEU A 202 1.05 -12.78 -1.63
N TYR A 203 2.35 -12.50 -1.66
CA TYR A 203 2.85 -11.20 -2.09
C TYR A 203 2.44 -10.89 -3.52
N HIS A 204 2.58 -11.86 -4.42
CA HIS A 204 2.23 -11.70 -5.83
C HIS A 204 0.72 -11.48 -6.03
N GLN A 205 -0.14 -12.17 -5.28
CA GLN A 205 -1.59 -11.97 -5.33
C GLN A 205 -2.01 -10.62 -4.71
N SER A 206 -1.26 -10.15 -3.72
CA SER A 206 -1.62 -8.97 -2.94
C SER A 206 -1.15 -7.66 -3.56
N CYS A 207 -0.06 -7.65 -4.33
CA CYS A 207 0.48 -6.43 -4.90
C CYS A 207 -0.34 -5.90 -6.08
N ASP A 208 -0.37 -4.58 -6.23
CA ASP A 208 -0.77 -3.92 -7.47
C ASP A 208 0.42 -3.87 -8.44
N LYS A 209 1.66 -3.77 -7.91
CA LYS A 209 2.89 -3.80 -8.70
C LYS A 209 3.99 -4.61 -8.01
N LYS A 210 4.68 -5.44 -8.79
CA LYS A 210 5.93 -6.08 -8.39
C LYS A 210 7.12 -5.23 -8.82
N ILE A 211 8.06 -4.99 -7.90
CA ILE A 211 9.30 -4.25 -8.13
C ILE A 211 10.47 -5.18 -7.84
N ASP A 212 11.39 -5.31 -8.80
CA ASP A 212 12.64 -6.03 -8.58
C ASP A 212 13.48 -5.27 -7.54
N ALA A 213 13.76 -5.93 -6.42
CA ALA A 213 14.51 -5.37 -5.29
C ALA A 213 15.90 -6.04 -5.11
N SER A 214 16.46 -6.57 -6.20
CA SER A 214 17.83 -7.09 -6.27
C SER A 214 18.91 -6.01 -6.30
N GLY A 215 18.58 -4.81 -6.81
CA GLY A 215 19.49 -3.66 -6.90
C GLY A 215 19.68 -2.86 -5.60
N SER A 216 20.24 -1.67 -5.76
CA SER A 216 20.39 -0.66 -4.71
C SER A 216 19.04 -0.10 -4.23
N ALA A 217 19.01 0.48 -3.03
CA ALA A 217 17.77 1.06 -2.50
C ALA A 217 17.29 2.26 -3.34
N GLU A 218 18.22 2.98 -3.96
CA GLU A 218 17.98 4.10 -4.86
C GLU A 218 17.35 3.65 -6.19
N GLU A 219 17.79 2.54 -6.77
CA GLU A 219 17.16 1.98 -7.98
C GLU A 219 15.72 1.54 -7.69
N VAL A 220 15.50 0.87 -6.55
CA VAL A 220 14.15 0.45 -6.13
C VAL A 220 13.25 1.65 -5.84
N LEU A 221 13.79 2.69 -5.20
CA LEU A 221 13.11 3.96 -4.98
C LEU A 221 12.60 4.57 -6.29
N GLU A 222 13.48 4.69 -7.29
CA GLU A 222 13.11 5.29 -8.58
C GLU A 222 12.11 4.42 -9.34
N ALA A 223 12.23 3.10 -9.30
CA ALA A 223 11.24 2.19 -9.90
C ALA A 223 9.84 2.33 -9.28
N VAL A 224 9.76 2.49 -7.94
CA VAL A 224 8.47 2.75 -7.27
C VAL A 224 7.92 4.12 -7.68
N LYS A 225 8.77 5.16 -7.72
CA LYS A 225 8.34 6.52 -8.13
C LYS A 225 7.86 6.55 -9.57
N GLU A 226 8.58 5.92 -10.48
CA GLU A 226 8.23 5.84 -11.90
C GLU A 226 6.83 5.25 -12.06
N ASP A 227 6.56 4.09 -11.47
CA ASP A 227 5.21 3.48 -11.52
C ASP A 227 4.15 4.34 -10.83
N PHE A 228 4.47 4.89 -9.65
CA PHE A 228 3.54 5.71 -8.88
C PHE A 228 3.09 6.95 -9.66
N PHE A 229 4.01 7.64 -10.32
CA PHE A 229 3.70 8.82 -11.12
C PHE A 229 3.20 8.48 -12.52
N HIS A 230 3.68 7.41 -13.17
CA HIS A 230 3.22 7.02 -14.50
C HIS A 230 1.76 6.58 -14.48
N GLU A 231 1.29 5.79 -13.52
CA GLU A 231 -0.15 5.47 -13.45
C GLU A 231 -1.00 6.70 -13.08
N ASN A 232 -0.42 7.64 -12.33
CA ASN A 232 -1.12 8.83 -11.87
C ASN A 232 -1.03 10.02 -12.84
N PHE A 233 -0.19 10.00 -13.87
CA PHE A 233 -0.01 11.10 -14.83
C PHE A 233 0.27 10.65 -16.27
N GLY A 234 0.44 9.34 -16.49
CA GLY A 234 0.60 8.72 -17.80
C GLY A 234 -0.71 8.77 -18.60
N ALA A 235 -0.53 8.93 -19.91
CA ALA A 235 -1.53 9.33 -20.90
C ALA A 235 -2.82 8.50 -20.90
#